data_AF-A0A536Y3Y6-F1
#
_entry.id   AF-A0A536Y3Y6-F1
#
_cell.length_a   1.000
_cell.length_b   1.000
_cell.length_c   1.000
_cell.angle_alpha   90.00
_cell.angle_beta   90.00
_cell.angle_gamma   90.00
#
_symmetry.space_group_name_H-M   'P 1'
#
loop_
_entity.id
_entity.type
_entity.pdbx_description
1 polymer ?
#
loop_
_entity_poly.entity_id
_entity_poly.type
_entity_poly.pdbx_seq_one_letter_code
_entity_poly.pdbx_strand_id
1 'polypeptide(L)'
;MDSPLILSLDAHGVPHRWISWQQACFYYAKNLIAWTLGDSTFTYYGGICRATGERSSITAHSIIAIKGKALAAKGFNQVPPLNNRELFRRDRHMCAYCGGEFSYFRLTRDHITPLSRGGRDMWMNV
;
A
#
# COMPACT_ATOMS: atom_id res chain seq x y z
N MET A 1 -7.27 -6.48 14.42
CA MET A 1 -6.49 -5.24 14.20
C MET A 1 -5.62 -5.50 12.99
N ASP A 2 -5.91 -4.85 11.87
CA ASP A 2 -5.08 -4.99 10.68
C ASP A 2 -3.70 -4.41 10.96
N SER A 3 -2.67 -5.21 10.70
CA SER A 3 -1.30 -4.75 10.86
C SER A 3 -1.00 -3.67 9.81
N PRO A 4 -0.38 -2.54 10.19
CA PRO A 4 -0.15 -1.44 9.27
C PRO A 4 0.75 -1.89 8.12
N LEU A 5 0.39 -1.44 6.91
CA LEU A 5 1.25 -1.58 5.75
C LEU A 5 2.37 -0.54 5.82
N ILE A 6 3.58 -0.95 5.46
CA ILE A 6 4.77 -0.11 5.42
C ILE A 6 5.03 0.29 3.97
N LEU A 7 5.28 1.56 3.71
CA LEU A 7 5.63 2.02 2.37
C LEU A 7 7.09 1.71 2.09
N SER A 8 7.36 0.93 1.04
CA SER A 8 8.72 0.68 0.57
C SER A 8 9.10 1.60 -0.58
N LEU A 9 10.29 2.18 -0.48
CA LEU A 9 10.94 3.02 -1.47
C LEU A 9 12.23 2.35 -1.97
N ASP A 10 12.77 2.83 -3.07
CA ASP A 10 14.18 2.63 -3.38
C ASP A 10 15.09 3.60 -2.62
N ALA A 11 16.41 3.41 -2.78
CA ALA A 11 17.42 4.24 -2.16
C ALA A 11 17.40 5.73 -2.60
N HIS A 12 16.76 6.06 -3.72
CA HIS A 12 16.60 7.44 -4.23
C HIS A 12 15.26 8.06 -3.82
N GLY A 13 14.41 7.31 -3.12
CA GLY A 13 13.11 7.78 -2.62
C GLY A 13 11.94 7.49 -3.56
N VAL A 14 12.13 6.65 -4.59
CA VAL A 14 11.06 6.22 -5.49
C VAL A 14 10.17 5.19 -4.79
N PRO A 15 8.87 5.46 -4.53
CA PRO A 15 7.95 4.47 -4.00
C PRO A 15 7.81 3.28 -4.92
N HIS A 16 7.81 2.11 -4.28
CA HIS A 16 7.71 0.82 -4.95
C HIS A 16 6.34 0.20 -4.73
N ARG A 17 6.00 -0.07 -3.47
CA ARG A 17 4.75 -0.69 -3.03
C ARG A 17 4.61 -0.62 -1.52
N TRP A 18 3.38 -0.78 -1.08
CA TRP A 18 3.05 -1.17 0.29
C TRP A 18 3.49 -2.61 0.54
N ILE A 19 4.15 -2.85 1.66
CA ILE A 19 4.61 -4.17 2.10
C ILE A 19 4.02 -4.51 3.47
N SER A 20 3.93 -5.81 3.76
CA SER A 20 3.51 -6.26 5.08
C SER A 20 4.61 -6.04 6.11
N TRP A 21 4.23 -6.06 7.40
CA TRP A 21 5.18 -5.97 8.50
C TRP A 21 6.23 -7.08 8.46
N GLN A 22 5.88 -8.31 8.05
CA GLN A 22 6.82 -9.42 7.94
C GLN A 22 7.91 -9.12 6.90
N GLN A 23 7.53 -8.54 5.75
CA GLN A 23 8.48 -8.13 4.72
C GLN A 23 9.38 -7.00 5.20
N ALA A 24 8.84 -6.05 5.97
CA ALA A 24 9.67 -5.00 6.57
C ALA A 24 10.69 -5.60 7.55
N CYS A 25 10.26 -6.49 8.46
CA CYS A 25 11.15 -7.20 9.38
C CYS A 25 12.26 -7.94 8.64
N PHE A 26 11.96 -8.59 7.50
CA PHE A 26 12.96 -9.21 6.65
C PHE A 26 14.02 -8.22 6.15
N TYR A 27 13.62 -7.03 5.69
CA TYR A 27 14.57 -6.02 5.21
C TYR A 27 15.44 -5.44 6.34
N TYR A 28 14.87 -5.19 7.52
CA TYR A 28 15.64 -4.78 8.71
C TYR A 28 16.63 -5.85 9.14
N ALA A 29 16.17 -7.10 9.30
CA ALA A 29 17.01 -8.21 9.74
C ALA A 29 18.18 -8.50 8.79
N LYS A 30 18.00 -8.25 7.48
CA LYS A 30 19.06 -8.38 6.48
C LYS A 30 19.94 -7.14 6.30
N ASN A 31 19.76 -6.09 7.11
CA ASN A 31 20.46 -4.82 6.97
C ASN A 31 20.34 -4.21 5.55
N LEU A 32 19.16 -4.35 4.94
CA LEU A 32 18.85 -3.86 3.59
C LEU A 32 18.18 -2.48 3.58
N ILE A 33 18.04 -1.85 4.74
CA ILE A 33 17.47 -0.50 4.86
C ILE A 33 18.55 0.53 4.52
N ALA A 34 18.27 1.37 3.52
CA ALA A 34 19.15 2.47 3.12
C ALA A 34 18.94 3.70 4.02
N TRP A 35 17.68 4.06 4.25
CA TRP A 35 17.24 5.12 5.15
C TRP A 35 15.74 4.94 5.45
N THR A 36 15.24 5.66 6.44
CA THR A 36 13.85 5.58 6.93
C THR A 36 13.23 6.97 7.02
N LEU A 37 11.89 7.05 7.02
CA LEU A 37 11.15 8.30 7.19
C LEU A 37 9.87 8.09 8.01
N GLY A 38 9.43 9.15 8.68
CA GLY A 38 8.19 9.22 9.46
C GLY A 38 8.39 8.90 10.93
N ASP A 39 7.60 9.56 11.79
CA ASP A 39 7.69 9.42 13.25
C ASP A 39 6.99 8.15 13.77
N SER A 40 6.11 7.57 12.94
CA SER A 40 5.40 6.33 13.26
C SER A 40 6.33 5.13 13.17
N THR A 41 6.62 4.53 14.33
CA THR A 41 7.41 3.30 14.44
C THR A 41 6.58 2.17 15.06
N PHE A 42 6.90 0.95 14.65
CA PHE A 42 6.20 -0.26 15.07
C PHE A 42 7.24 -1.29 15.52
N THR A 43 7.18 -1.70 16.78
CA THR A 43 8.05 -2.73 17.33
C THR A 43 7.39 -4.09 17.23
N TYR A 44 8.05 -5.00 16.51
CA TYR A 44 7.66 -6.38 16.37
C TYR A 44 8.58 -7.26 17.21
N TYR A 45 8.01 -8.22 17.91
CA TYR A 45 8.76 -9.12 18.78
C TYR A 45 8.86 -10.52 18.19
N GLY A 46 10.06 -11.10 18.27
CA GLY A 46 10.33 -12.48 17.88
C GLY A 46 10.43 -13.41 19.10
N GLY A 47 11.28 -14.41 18.95
CA GLY A 47 11.57 -15.41 19.98
C GLY A 47 12.46 -14.88 21.11
N ILE A 48 12.53 -15.67 22.20
CA ILE A 48 13.37 -15.43 23.36
C ILE A 48 14.64 -16.28 23.23
N CYS A 49 15.80 -15.65 23.38
CA CYS A 49 17.06 -16.35 23.45
C CYS A 49 17.12 -17.17 24.74
N ARG A 50 17.30 -18.49 24.65
CA ARG A 50 17.39 -19.36 25.84
C ARG A 50 18.60 -19.03 26.71
N ALA A 51 19.73 -18.66 26.12
CA ALA A 51 20.97 -18.43 26.85
C ALA A 51 20.97 -17.11 27.61
N THR A 52 20.38 -16.05 27.04
CA THR A 52 20.38 -14.71 27.64
C THR A 52 19.04 -14.34 28.31
N GLY A 53 17.96 -15.05 27.99
CA GLY A 53 16.60 -14.69 28.42
C GLY A 53 16.02 -13.48 27.67
N GLU A 54 16.78 -12.86 26.77
CA GLU A 54 16.35 -11.65 26.05
C GLU A 54 15.41 -11.97 24.89
N ARG A 55 14.44 -11.09 24.65
CA ARG A 55 13.50 -11.20 23.53
C ARG A 55 14.02 -10.43 22.32
N SER A 56 14.08 -11.09 21.18
CA SER A 56 14.38 -10.42 19.90
C SER A 56 13.27 -9.44 19.54
N SER A 57 13.64 -8.27 19.01
CA SER A 57 12.70 -7.27 18.52
C SER A 57 13.25 -6.55 17.30
N ILE A 58 12.34 -6.08 16.45
CA ILE A 58 12.63 -5.21 15.30
C ILE A 58 11.67 -4.05 15.34
N THR A 59 12.21 -2.83 15.36
CA THR A 59 11.41 -1.61 15.26
C THR A 59 11.49 -1.07 13.84
N ALA A 60 10.36 -1.06 13.14
CA ALA A 60 10.26 -0.59 11.76
C ALA A 60 9.52 0.75 11.68
N HIS A 61 9.98 1.62 10.80
CA HIS A 61 9.29 2.87 10.45
C HIS A 61 8.17 2.63 9.42
N SER A 62 7.20 3.53 9.37
CA SER A 62 6.11 3.51 8.38
C SER A 62 6.58 3.66 6.93
N ILE A 63 7.75 4.25 6.70
CA ILE A 63 8.35 4.44 5.37
C ILE A 63 9.82 3.99 5.42
N ILE A 64 10.20 3.09 4.51
CA ILE A 64 11.57 2.56 4.43
C ILE A 64 12.10 2.57 3.00
N ALA A 65 13.36 2.96 2.82
CA ALA A 65 14.08 2.83 1.57
C ALA A 65 14.95 1.57 1.57
N ILE A 66 14.91 0.79 0.49
CA ILE A 66 15.61 -0.50 0.39
C ILE A 66 16.83 -0.37 -0.54
N LYS A 67 17.99 -0.85 -0.08
CA LYS A 67 19.24 -0.89 -0.85
C LYS A 67 19.08 -1.68 -2.16
N GLY A 68 19.71 -1.20 -3.23
CA GLY A 68 19.91 -1.95 -4.48
C GLY A 68 18.69 -2.17 -5.36
N LYS A 69 17.47 -1.79 -4.94
CA LYS A 69 16.31 -1.76 -5.83
C LYS A 69 16.27 -0.45 -6.58
N ALA A 70 17.11 -0.22 -7.60
CA ALA A 70 16.91 0.95 -8.46
C ALA A 70 15.60 0.77 -9.24
N LEU A 71 14.54 1.42 -8.79
CA LEU A 71 13.27 1.38 -9.50
C LEU A 71 13.30 2.51 -10.49
N ALA A 72 13.23 2.15 -11.78
CA ALA A 72 13.12 3.14 -12.82
C ALA A 72 11.95 4.07 -12.48
N ALA A 73 12.21 5.37 -12.43
CA ALA A 73 11.22 6.44 -12.20
C ALA A 73 10.00 6.37 -13.15
N LYS A 74 10.03 5.48 -14.15
CA LYS A 74 8.94 5.16 -15.06
C LYS A 74 7.62 4.71 -14.39
N GLY A 75 7.64 4.35 -13.10
CA GLY A 75 6.44 3.92 -12.36
C GLY A 75 5.58 5.04 -11.76
N PHE A 76 6.12 6.25 -11.56
CA PHE A 76 5.43 7.30 -10.79
C PHE A 76 4.20 7.90 -11.47
N ASN A 77 4.17 7.91 -12.80
CA ASN A 77 3.07 8.51 -13.57
C ASN A 77 2.09 7.47 -14.12
N GLN A 78 2.14 6.22 -13.62
CA GLN A 78 1.17 5.21 -14.01
C GLN A 78 -0.15 5.49 -13.30
N VAL A 79 -1.08 6.13 -14.00
CA VAL A 79 -2.48 6.21 -13.56
C VAL A 79 -2.97 4.77 -13.39
N PRO A 80 -3.52 4.40 -12.22
CA PRO A 80 -4.05 3.05 -12.02
C PRO A 80 -5.03 2.70 -13.13
N PRO A 81 -5.02 1.45 -13.63
CA PRO A 81 -5.92 1.04 -14.68
C PRO A 81 -7.36 1.21 -14.22
N LEU A 82 -8.19 1.82 -15.05
CA LEU A 82 -9.60 1.97 -14.76
C LEU A 82 -10.32 0.63 -14.91
N ASN A 83 -10.46 -0.09 -13.80
CA ASN A 83 -11.20 -1.35 -13.71
C ASN A 83 -12.00 -1.38 -12.40
N ASN A 84 -12.98 -2.29 -12.31
CA ASN A 84 -13.89 -2.37 -11.15
C ASN A 84 -13.15 -2.60 -9.82
N ARG A 85 -12.05 -3.35 -9.83
CA ARG A 85 -11.25 -3.62 -8.61
C ARG A 85 -10.67 -2.33 -8.04
N GLU A 86 -10.01 -1.54 -8.89
CA GLU A 86 -9.39 -0.30 -8.44
C GLU A 86 -10.44 0.81 -8.20
N LEU A 87 -11.50 0.83 -9.00
CA LEU A 87 -12.63 1.75 -8.83
C LEU A 87 -13.31 1.58 -7.47
N PHE A 88 -13.76 0.36 -7.14
CA PHE A 88 -14.47 0.13 -5.90
C PHE A 88 -13.55 0.27 -4.67
N ARG A 89 -12.24 0.06 -4.82
CA ARG A 89 -11.26 0.37 -3.76
C ARG A 89 -11.09 1.87 -3.54
N ARG A 90 -11.00 2.67 -4.61
CA ARG A 90 -10.97 4.15 -4.53
C ARG A 90 -12.17 4.65 -3.72
N ASP A 91 -13.34 4.12 -4.03
CA ASP A 91 -14.61 4.55 -3.43
C ASP A 91 -14.91 3.85 -2.10
N ARG A 92 -13.94 3.12 -1.54
CA ARG A 92 -14.07 2.41 -0.26
C ARG A 92 -15.31 1.51 -0.21
N HIS A 93 -15.61 0.86 -1.33
CA HIS A 93 -16.77 -0.01 -1.47
C HIS A 93 -18.11 0.66 -1.18
N MET A 94 -18.18 1.99 -1.30
CA MET A 94 -19.38 2.79 -1.08
C MET A 94 -20.11 3.07 -2.39
N CYS A 95 -21.43 2.93 -2.39
CA CYS A 95 -22.27 3.33 -3.52
C CYS A 95 -22.34 4.86 -3.61
N ALA A 96 -21.94 5.43 -4.76
CA ALA A 96 -21.95 6.87 -4.98
C ALA A 96 -23.36 7.50 -4.94
N TYR A 97 -24.41 6.71 -5.14
CA TYR A 97 -25.79 7.21 -5.17
C TYR A 97 -26.48 7.16 -3.81
N CYS A 98 -26.37 6.05 -3.07
CA CYS A 98 -27.06 5.89 -1.78
C CYS A 98 -26.15 6.01 -0.55
N GLY A 99 -24.82 6.04 -0.73
CA GLY A 99 -23.84 6.12 0.37
C GLY A 99 -23.66 4.83 1.17
N GLY A 100 -24.34 3.73 0.82
CA GLY A 100 -24.18 2.45 1.50
C GLY A 100 -22.88 1.74 1.14
N GLU A 101 -22.32 0.97 2.08
CA GLU A 101 -21.15 0.12 1.86
C GLU A 101 -21.56 -1.30 1.42
N PHE A 102 -20.92 -1.82 0.37
CA PHE A 102 -21.28 -3.10 -0.24
C PHE A 102 -20.05 -3.93 -0.64
N SER A 103 -20.18 -5.25 -0.60
CA SER A 103 -19.13 -6.13 -1.12
C SER A 103 -18.92 -5.92 -2.63
N TYR A 104 -17.72 -6.26 -3.12
CA TYR A 104 -17.33 -6.15 -4.53
C TYR A 104 -18.40 -6.70 -5.51
N PHE A 105 -19.01 -7.84 -5.18
CA PHE A 105 -19.99 -8.51 -6.04
C PHE A 105 -21.35 -7.81 -6.11
N ARG A 106 -21.63 -6.88 -5.19
CA ARG A 106 -22.89 -6.11 -5.14
C ARG A 106 -22.77 -4.72 -5.76
N LEU A 107 -21.56 -4.32 -6.15
CA LEU A 107 -21.30 -3.04 -6.80
C LEU A 107 -21.21 -3.22 -8.31
N THR A 108 -21.75 -2.25 -9.03
CA THR A 108 -21.58 -2.11 -10.48
C THR A 108 -20.97 -0.75 -10.78
N ARG A 109 -20.18 -0.70 -11.85
CA ARG A 109 -19.66 0.56 -12.39
C ARG A 109 -20.73 1.21 -13.25
N ASP A 110 -20.93 2.52 -13.06
CA ASP A 110 -21.87 3.32 -13.84
C ASP A 110 -21.18 4.59 -14.34
N HIS A 111 -21.74 5.24 -15.37
CA HIS A 111 -21.21 6.50 -15.90
C HIS A 111 -22.09 7.67 -15.49
N ILE A 112 -21.51 8.69 -14.81
CA ILE A 112 -22.25 9.89 -14.37
C ILE A 112 -22.94 10.56 -15.57
N THR A 113 -22.19 10.79 -16.64
CA THR A 113 -22.74 11.06 -17.97
C THR A 113 -22.69 9.77 -18.77
N PRO A 114 -23.83 9.20 -19.19
CA PRO A 114 -23.86 7.98 -19.97
C PRO A 114 -23.04 8.08 -21.26
N LEU A 115 -22.40 6.98 -21.66
CA LEU A 115 -21.64 6.90 -22.91
C LEU A 115 -22.50 7.28 -24.13
N SER A 116 -23.76 6.86 -24.15
CA SER A 116 -24.73 7.20 -25.21
C SER A 116 -25.04 8.70 -25.32
N ARG A 117 -24.72 9.49 -24.30
CA ARG A 117 -24.86 10.96 -24.26
C ARG A 117 -23.52 11.69 -24.36
N GLY A 118 -22.48 11.01 -24.86
CA GLY A 118 -21.15 11.61 -25.05
C GLY A 118 -20.25 11.59 -23.79
N GLY A 119 -20.66 10.86 -22.74
CA GLY A 119 -19.78 10.59 -21.61
C GLY A 119 -18.54 9.79 -22.00
N ARG A 120 -17.48 9.88 -21.20
CA ARG A 120 -16.20 9.18 -21.44
C ARG A 120 -15.96 8.12 -20.38
N ASP A 121 -15.31 7.01 -20.75
CA ASP A 121 -14.85 6.00 -19.78
C ASP A 121 -13.55 6.47 -19.12
N MET A 122 -13.67 7.36 -18.13
CA MET A 122 -12.56 7.95 -17.39
C MET A 122 -12.89 8.02 -15.92
N TRP A 123 -11.86 8.00 -15.05
CA TRP A 123 -12.00 8.01 -13.59
C TRP A 123 -12.98 9.04 -13.03
N MET A 124 -13.06 10.24 -13.64
CA MET A 124 -13.96 11.30 -13.15
C MET A 124 -15.41 11.16 -13.60
N ASN A 125 -15.72 10.21 -14.47
CA ASN A 125 -17.06 9.95 -15.00
C ASN A 125 -17.57 8.55 -14.61
N VAL A 126 -16.85 7.81 -13.77
CA VAL A 126 -17.24 6.50 -13.23
C VAL A 126 -17.01 6.37 -11.74
#